data_AF-A0A1C5G158-F1
#
_entry.id   AF-A0A1C5G158-F1
#
_cell.length_a   1.000
_cell.length_b   1.000
_cell.length_c   1.000
_cell.angle_alpha   90.00
_cell.angle_beta   90.00
_cell.angle_gamma   90.00
#
_symmetry.space_group_name_H-M   'P 1'
#
loop_
_entity.id
_entity.type
_entity.pdbx_description
1 polymer ?
#
loop_
_entity_poly.entity_id
_entity_poly.type
_entity_poly.pdbx_seq_one_letter_code
_entity_poly.pdbx_strand_id
1 'polypeptide(L)'
;MYILAVIEHSRRRIRILGATAHPTTSWVTQAAKNLVMDLEDVGCRARFMIRDKDGKFPALFDAVLKDTGTEVVLTGIQMPRMN
;
A
#
# COMPACT_ATOMS: atom_id res chain seq x y z
N MET A 1 -4.29 0.25 18.06
CA MET A 1 -3.01 -0.05 17.37
C MET A 1 -3.34 -0.39 15.93
N TYR A 2 -2.61 0.17 14.98
CA TYR A 2 -2.79 -0.05 13.55
C TYR A 2 -1.49 -0.61 12.96
N ILE A 3 -1.61 -1.60 12.08
CA ILE A 3 -0.50 -2.17 11.32
C ILE A 3 -0.83 -1.96 9.86
N LEU A 4 0.11 -1.39 9.11
CA LEU A 4 0.01 -1.30 7.66
C LEU A 4 0.86 -2.41 7.07
N ALA A 5 0.23 -3.27 6.28
CA ALA A 5 0.87 -4.40 5.63
C ALA A 5 0.43 -4.48 4.17
N VAL A 6 1.31 -5.03 3.34
CA VAL A 6 1.00 -5.37 1.96
C VAL A 6 1.35 -6.83 1.70
N ILE A 7 0.59 -7.48 0.82
CA ILE A 7 0.82 -8.87 0.46
C ILE A 7 1.12 -8.93 -1.03
N GLU A 8 2.31 -9.41 -1.38
CA GLU A 8 2.64 -9.77 -2.75
C GLU A 8 1.86 -11.01 -3.15
N HIS A 9 0.93 -10.86 -4.10
CA HIS A 9 -0.05 -11.90 -4.41
C HIS A 9 0.57 -13.21 -4.91
N SER A 10 1.54 -13.14 -5.82
CA SER A 10 2.15 -14.30 -6.49
C SER A 10 2.87 -15.24 -5.51
N ARG A 11 3.55 -14.67 -4.52
CA ARG A 11 4.37 -15.41 -3.54
C ARG A 11 3.78 -15.46 -2.14
N ARG A 12 2.61 -14.83 -1.94
CA ARG A 12 1.99 -14.62 -0.62
C ARG A 12 2.96 -14.02 0.39
N ARG A 13 3.89 -13.19 -0.08
CA ARG A 13 4.91 -12.55 0.78
C ARG A 13 4.30 -11.31 1.42
N ILE A 14 4.23 -11.31 2.75
CA ILE A 14 3.75 -10.17 3.52
C ILE A 14 4.94 -9.23 3.81
N ARG A 15 4.77 -7.94 3.55
CA ARG A 15 5.67 -6.86 4.00
C ARG A 15 4.92 -5.98 4.99
N ILE A 16 5.50 -5.79 6.18
CA ILE A 16 4.96 -4.88 7.18
C ILE A 16 5.61 -3.51 6.96
N LEU A 17 4.81 -2.50 6.65
CA LEU A 17 5.29 -1.15 6.39
C LEU A 17 5.44 -0.31 7.67
N GLY A 18 4.79 -0.76 8.75
CA GLY A 18 4.94 -0.20 10.08
C GLY A 18 3.73 -0.44 10.97
N ALA A 19 3.87 -0.04 12.23
CA ALA A 19 2.77 -0.06 13.19
C ALA A 19 2.75 1.24 14.01
N THR A 20 1.55 1.74 14.32
CA THR A 20 1.35 2.98 15.10
C THR A 20 0.02 2.94 15.84
N ALA A 21 -0.05 3.56 17.01
CA ALA A 21 -1.32 3.77 17.70
C ALA A 21 -2.20 4.81 16.98
N HIS A 22 -1.58 5.74 16.26
CA HIS A 22 -2.21 6.92 15.66
C HIS A 22 -1.73 7.10 14.21
N PRO A 23 -2.40 6.47 13.22
CA PRO A 23 -2.04 6.64 11.83
C PRO A 23 -2.38 8.06 11.38
N THR A 24 -1.38 8.80 10.95
CA THR A 24 -1.53 10.11 10.33
C THR A 24 -1.33 10.01 8.83
N THR A 25 -1.80 11.01 8.08
CA THR A 25 -1.57 11.10 6.64
C THR A 25 -0.08 11.07 6.29
N SER A 26 0.75 11.80 7.03
CA SER A 26 2.20 11.82 6.86
C SER A 26 2.83 10.44 7.08
N TRP A 27 2.39 9.71 8.11
CA TRP A 27 2.86 8.36 8.38
C TRP A 27 2.49 7.39 7.27
N VAL A 28 1.24 7.40 6.80
CA VAL A 28 0.77 6.55 5.70
C VAL A 28 1.52 6.87 4.40
N THR A 29 1.71 8.15 4.08
CA THR A 29 2.51 8.56 2.91
C THR A 29 3.96 8.10 3.02
N GLN A 30 4.59 8.20 4.18
CA GLN A 30 5.96 7.74 4.35
C GLN A 30 6.06 6.22 4.17
N ALA A 31 5.07 5.48 4.66
CA ALA A 31 4.99 4.04 4.43
C ALA A 31 4.89 3.68 2.93
N ALA A 32 4.19 4.47 2.12
CA ALA A 32 4.16 4.30 0.66
C ALA A 32 5.55 4.48 0.03
N LYS A 33 6.28 5.53 0.44
CA LYS A 33 7.64 5.79 -0.05
C LYS A 33 8.60 4.67 0.33
N ASN A 34 8.51 4.21 1.57
CA ASN A 34 9.31 3.08 2.05
C ASN A 34 9.03 1.81 1.25
N LEU A 35 7.74 1.51 0.97
CA LEU A 35 7.38 0.37 0.12
C LEU A 35 8.01 0.47 -1.27
N VAL A 36 7.96 1.65 -1.90
CA VAL A 36 8.58 1.86 -3.21
C VAL A 36 10.08 1.59 -3.16
N MET A 37 10.79 2.18 -2.19
CA MET A 37 12.23 1.95 -2.01
C MET A 37 12.56 0.47 -1.80
N ASP A 38 11.79 -0.23 -0.94
CA ASP A 38 11.98 -1.65 -0.68
C ASP A 38 11.76 -2.51 -1.94
N LEU A 39 10.79 -2.13 -2.79
CA LEU A 39 10.50 -2.83 -4.04
C LEU A 39 11.61 -2.62 -5.06
N GLU A 40 12.15 -1.40 -5.16
CA GLU A 40 13.30 -1.07 -6.00
C GLU A 40 14.56 -1.84 -5.57
N ASP A 41 14.87 -1.86 -4.27
CA ASP A 41 16.04 -2.54 -3.71
C ASP A 41 16.06 -4.04 -4.00
N VAL A 42 14.89 -4.68 -4.04
CA VAL A 42 14.77 -6.11 -4.36
C VAL A 42 14.48 -6.38 -5.85
N GLY A 43 14.53 -5.35 -6.70
CA GLY A 43 14.26 -5.45 -8.13
C GLY A 43 12.84 -5.91 -8.47
N CYS A 44 11.88 -5.72 -7.57
CA CYS A 44 10.49 -6.12 -7.75
C CYS A 44 9.68 -4.94 -8.27
N ARG A 45 8.97 -5.13 -9.40
CA ARG A 45 8.07 -4.12 -9.94
C ARG A 45 6.63 -4.56 -9.80
N ALA A 46 5.87 -3.88 -8.95
CA ALA A 46 4.44 -4.09 -8.82
C ALA A 46 3.69 -3.34 -9.93
N ARG A 47 2.87 -4.06 -10.71
CA ARG A 47 2.01 -3.44 -11.73
C ARG A 47 0.73 -2.86 -11.12
N PHE A 48 0.17 -3.53 -10.12
CA PHE A 48 -1.07 -3.14 -9.46
C PHE A 48 -0.90 -3.15 -7.94
N MET A 49 -1.53 -2.19 -7.27
CA MET A 49 -1.77 -2.18 -5.84
C MET A 49 -3.28 -2.19 -5.60
N ILE A 50 -3.79 -3.21 -4.91
CA ILE A 50 -5.20 -3.28 -4.50
C ILE A 50 -5.29 -2.80 -3.06
N ARG A 51 -6.17 -1.82 -2.80
CA ARG A 51 -6.49 -1.39 -1.43
C ARG A 51 -7.97 -1.14 -1.27
N ASP A 52 -8.45 -1.17 -0.04
CA ASP A 52 -9.81 -0.78 0.25
C ASP A 52 -10.03 0.74 0.13
N LYS A 53 -11.29 1.14 0.22
CA LYS A 53 -11.71 2.54 0.14
C LYS A 53 -11.61 3.29 1.48
N ASP A 54 -10.84 2.79 2.45
CA ASP A 54 -10.70 3.44 3.76
C ASP A 54 -10.12 4.86 3.60
N GLY A 55 -10.75 5.84 4.25
CA GLY A 55 -10.34 7.24 4.24
C GLY A 55 -8.99 7.51 4.91
N LYS A 56 -8.38 6.52 5.55
CA LYS A 56 -7.01 6.60 6.11
C LYS A 56 -5.93 6.67 5.03
N PHE A 57 -6.24 6.32 3.78
CA PHE A 57 -5.31 6.43 2.66
C PHE A 57 -5.39 7.84 2.03
N PRO A 58 -4.39 8.73 2.24
CA PRO A 58 -4.38 10.03 1.60
C PRO A 58 -4.12 9.88 0.10
N ALA A 59 -4.58 10.85 -0.71
CA ALA A 59 -4.32 10.86 -2.16
C ALA A 59 -2.82 10.77 -2.51
N LEU A 60 -1.96 11.31 -1.63
CA LEU A 60 -0.51 11.24 -1.80
C LEU A 60 0.06 9.82 -1.66
N PHE A 61 -0.61 8.91 -0.94
CA PHE A 61 -0.25 7.49 -0.91
C PHE A 61 -0.33 6.89 -2.32
N ASP A 62 -1.46 7.09 -3.00
CA ASP A 62 -1.67 6.58 -4.35
C ASP A 62 -0.76 7.26 -5.37
N ALA A 63 -0.50 8.55 -5.20
CA ALA A 63 0.38 9.31 -6.09
C ALA A 63 1.82 8.77 -6.07
N VAL A 64 2.36 8.43 -4.90
CA VAL A 64 3.70 7.84 -4.76
C VAL A 64 3.82 6.52 -5.53
N LEU A 65 2.82 5.65 -5.45
CA LEU A 65 2.82 4.38 -6.17
C LEU A 65 2.64 4.58 -7.69
N LYS A 66 1.81 5.55 -8.09
CA LYS A 66 1.61 5.86 -9.51
C LYS A 66 2.88 6.40 -10.17
N ASP A 67 3.69 7.16 -9.46
CA ASP A 67 4.96 7.70 -9.95
C ASP A 67 5.95 6.59 -10.35
N THR A 68 5.89 5.43 -9.69
CA THR A 68 6.70 4.25 -10.04
C THR A 68 6.07 3.36 -11.13
N GLY A 69 4.94 3.79 -11.69
CA GLY A 69 4.16 3.04 -12.68
C GLY A 69 3.29 1.95 -12.08
N THR A 70 2.98 2.01 -10.77
CA THR A 70 2.04 1.09 -10.12
C THR A 70 0.63 1.68 -10.14
N GLU A 71 -0.30 0.97 -10.76
CA GLU A 71 -1.71 1.37 -10.80
C GLU A 71 -2.40 1.02 -9.48
N VAL A 72 -3.06 1.99 -8.85
CA VAL A 72 -3.85 1.75 -7.64
C VAL A 72 -5.29 1.42 -8.02
N VAL A 73 -5.73 0.23 -7.62
CA VAL A 73 -7.09 -0.28 -7.82
C VAL A 73 -7.80 -0.30 -6.47
N LEU A 74 -8.99 0.30 -6.43
CA LEU A 74 -9.82 0.31 -5.22
C LEU A 74 -10.76 -0.89 -5.20
N THR A 75 -10.98 -1.44 -4.02
CA THR A 75 -11.93 -2.54 -3.87
C THR A 75 -13.37 -2.08 -4.11
N GLY A 76 -14.22 -3.01 -4.52
CA GLY A 76 -15.66 -2.78 -4.70
C GLY A 76 -16.34 -2.39 -3.37
N ILE A 77 -17.39 -1.57 -3.46
CA ILE A 77 -18.17 -1.19 -2.29
C ILE A 77 -18.86 -2.44 -1.74
N GLN A 78 -18.71 -2.70 -0.43
CA GLN A 78 -19.32 -3.85 0.25
C GLN A 78 -18.94 -5.22 -0.35
N MET A 79 -17.72 -5.36 -0.89
CA MET A 79 -17.19 -6.62 -1.42
C MET A 79 -16.05 -7.16 -0.54
N PRO A 80 -16.35 -7.92 0.54
CA PRO A 80 -15.40 -8.26 1.60
C PRO A 80 -14.29 -9.27 1.23
N ARG A 81 -14.18 -9.69 -0.04
CA ARG A 81 -13.22 -10.72 -0.50
C ARG A 81 -12.46 -10.32 -1.77
N MET A 82 -12.08 -9.06 -1.87
CA MET A 82 -11.34 -8.52 -3.03
C MET A 82 -9.84 -8.30 -2.77
N ASN A 83 -9.37 -8.60 -1.56
CA ASN A 83 -8.02 -8.28 -1.08
C ASN A 83 -7.16 -9.54 -0.97
#